data_AF-A0A842WNR6-F1
#
_entry.id   AF-A0A842WNR6-F1
#
_cell.length_a   1.000
_cell.length_b   1.000
_cell.length_c   1.000
_cell.angle_alpha   90.00
_cell.angle_beta   90.00
_cell.angle_gamma   90.00
#
_symmetry.space_group_name_H-M   'P 1'
#
loop_
_entity.id
_entity.type
_entity.pdbx_description
1 polymer ?
#
loop_
_entity_poly.entity_id
_entity_poly.type
_entity_poly.pdbx_seq_one_letter_code
_entity_poly.pdbx_strand_id
1 'polypeptide(L)'
;MEEKKSGLDKAIAVFGVGLSAFGILLAIWFLFLFNGMIDSVHQAGIEQADAVISVLQNTRIVVNSTAESVDSFAEFAGDAYITMQSSADVMADMSGAVSGLAGAVGAIPYMPAEVSGSLYSTASDMDTAAVSMQETAGSMEGVANETLSASLGINAIEEDVGKGIANLEKTKKELDAMHLTAKTGLFLGTGLLVMLFALNGLSFYRQLRG
;
A
#
# COMPACT_ATOMS: atom_id res chain seq x y z
N MET A 1 22.81 -0.15 -81.10
CA MET A 1 21.81 -0.27 -80.00
C MET A 1 22.44 -0.69 -78.66
N GLU A 2 23.71 -1.11 -78.62
CA GLU A 2 24.37 -1.60 -77.39
C GLU A 2 24.84 -0.48 -76.44
N GLU A 3 25.25 0.69 -76.93
CA GLU A 3 25.70 1.81 -76.06
C GLU A 3 24.58 2.43 -75.20
N LYS A 4 23.33 2.47 -75.71
CA LYS A 4 22.19 3.00 -74.95
C LYS A 4 21.78 2.09 -73.78
N LYS A 5 22.04 0.78 -73.86
CA LYS A 5 21.79 -0.17 -72.77
C LYS A 5 22.80 0.01 -71.62
N SER A 6 24.07 0.19 -71.97
CA SER A 6 25.17 0.43 -71.02
C SER A 6 24.99 1.69 -70.15
N GLY A 7 24.47 2.79 -70.72
CA GLY A 7 24.20 4.01 -69.97
C GLY A 7 23.02 3.91 -68.99
N LEU A 8 21.97 3.16 -69.37
CA LEU A 8 20.80 2.93 -68.53
C LEU A 8 21.14 2.05 -67.32
N ASP A 9 21.92 0.98 -67.54
CA ASP A 9 22.34 0.06 -66.47
C ASP A 9 23.23 0.76 -65.42
N LYS A 10 24.11 1.67 -65.86
CA LYS A 10 24.92 2.52 -64.96
C LYS A 10 24.07 3.51 -64.17
N ALA A 11 23.07 4.13 -64.81
CA ALA A 11 22.18 5.05 -64.11
C ALA A 11 21.35 4.35 -63.03
N ILE A 12 20.85 3.14 -63.30
CA ILE A 12 20.12 2.30 -62.34
C ILE A 12 21.03 1.91 -61.18
N ALA A 13 22.27 1.50 -61.44
CA ALA A 13 23.18 1.08 -60.39
C ALA A 13 23.66 2.24 -59.50
N VAL A 14 23.88 3.45 -60.04
CA VAL A 14 24.15 4.66 -59.22
C VAL A 14 22.95 4.98 -58.31
N PHE A 15 21.74 4.90 -58.85
CA PHE A 15 20.51 5.13 -58.06
C PHE A 15 20.35 4.06 -56.96
N GLY A 16 20.67 2.80 -57.24
CA GLY A 16 20.65 1.69 -56.28
C GLY A 16 21.65 1.84 -55.13
N VAL A 17 22.87 2.33 -55.41
CA VAL A 17 23.85 2.67 -54.36
C VAL A 17 23.36 3.84 -53.50
N GLY A 18 22.80 4.88 -54.12
CA GLY A 18 22.25 6.04 -53.41
C GLY A 18 21.08 5.68 -52.48
N LEU A 19 20.15 4.85 -52.97
CA LEU A 19 19.02 4.35 -52.18
C LEU A 19 19.49 3.48 -51.00
N SER A 20 20.53 2.67 -51.21
CA SER A 20 21.13 1.85 -50.15
C SER A 20 21.79 2.69 -49.07
N ALA A 21 22.54 3.73 -49.44
CA ALA A 21 23.14 4.66 -48.47
C ALA A 21 22.08 5.45 -47.70
N PHE A 22 21.01 5.90 -48.37
CA PHE A 22 19.87 6.54 -47.73
C PHE A 22 19.15 5.59 -46.75
N GLY A 23 18.97 4.32 -47.12
CA GLY A 23 18.40 3.30 -46.24
C GLY A 23 19.21 3.06 -44.97
N ILE A 24 20.54 3.07 -45.07
CA ILE A 24 21.44 2.98 -43.90
C ILE A 24 21.28 4.18 -42.97
N LEU A 25 21.25 5.40 -43.52
CA LEU A 25 21.06 6.62 -42.74
C LEU A 25 19.70 6.63 -42.01
N LEU A 26 18.63 6.22 -42.68
CA LEU A 26 17.32 6.08 -42.05
C LEU A 26 17.34 5.01 -40.95
N ALA A 27 17.95 3.85 -41.18
CA ALA A 27 18.03 2.80 -40.16
C ALA A 27 18.77 3.27 -38.90
N ILE A 28 19.88 4.01 -39.06
CA ILE A 28 20.62 4.60 -37.94
C ILE A 28 19.78 5.68 -37.24
N TRP A 29 19.10 6.54 -37.99
CA TRP A 29 18.23 7.56 -37.41
C TRP A 29 17.10 6.95 -36.57
N PHE A 30 16.44 5.89 -37.10
CA PHE A 30 15.42 5.15 -36.36
C PHE A 30 15.98 4.49 -35.10
N LEU A 31 17.20 3.94 -35.13
CA LEU A 31 17.85 3.38 -33.94
C LEU A 31 17.99 4.45 -32.84
N PHE A 32 18.49 5.64 -33.17
CA PHE A 32 18.62 6.71 -32.19
C PHE A 32 17.26 7.15 -31.62
N LEU A 33 16.26 7.31 -32.48
CA LEU A 33 14.93 7.74 -32.07
C LEU A 33 14.25 6.71 -31.16
N PHE A 34 14.21 5.44 -31.56
CA PHE A 34 13.59 4.38 -30.77
C PHE A 34 14.38 4.05 -29.50
N ASN A 35 15.72 4.12 -29.53
CA ASN A 35 16.51 3.93 -28.32
C ASN A 35 16.17 5.00 -27.28
N GLY A 36 16.08 6.27 -27.69
CA GLY A 36 15.67 7.37 -26.80
C GLY A 36 14.25 7.21 -26.26
N MET A 37 13.31 6.74 -27.08
CA MET A 37 11.94 6.44 -26.62
C MET A 37 11.91 5.31 -25.58
N ILE A 38 12.63 4.22 -25.83
CA ILE A 38 12.70 3.06 -24.91
C ILE A 38 13.32 3.46 -23.56
N ASP A 39 14.36 4.30 -23.59
CA ASP A 39 14.97 4.88 -22.39
C ASP A 39 13.98 5.75 -21.61
N SER A 40 13.28 6.65 -22.31
CA SER A 40 12.31 7.56 -21.68
C SER A 40 11.14 6.83 -21.02
N VAL A 41 10.54 5.85 -21.71
CA VAL A 41 9.42 5.08 -21.17
C VAL A 41 9.85 4.23 -19.98
N HIS A 42 11.03 3.61 -20.06
CA HIS A 42 11.58 2.84 -18.96
C HIS A 42 11.80 3.70 -17.72
N GLN A 43 12.49 4.83 -17.87
CA GLN A 43 12.78 5.72 -16.76
C GLN A 43 11.50 6.29 -16.13
N ALA A 44 10.52 6.72 -16.93
CA ALA A 44 9.23 7.18 -16.42
C ALA A 44 8.48 6.09 -15.64
N GLY A 45 8.54 4.83 -16.10
CA GLY A 45 7.93 3.70 -15.42
C GLY A 45 8.59 3.38 -14.09
N ILE A 46 9.93 3.44 -14.03
CA ILE A 46 10.69 3.25 -12.79
C ILE A 46 10.39 4.37 -11.77
N GLU A 47 10.40 5.63 -12.20
CA GLU A 47 10.13 6.78 -11.35
C GLU A 47 8.71 6.74 -10.75
N GLN A 48 7.71 6.34 -11.55
CA GLN A 48 6.35 6.15 -11.05
C GLN A 48 6.26 5.00 -10.04
N ALA A 49 6.91 3.86 -10.31
CA ALA A 49 6.93 2.74 -9.38
C ALA A 49 7.59 3.12 -8.04
N ASP A 50 8.71 3.84 -8.07
CA ASP A 50 9.41 4.30 -6.87
C ASP A 50 8.59 5.31 -6.06
N ALA A 51 7.88 6.23 -6.72
CA ALA A 51 6.97 7.15 -6.05
C ALA A 51 5.85 6.39 -5.32
N VAL A 52 5.23 5.39 -5.95
CA VAL A 52 4.16 4.60 -5.33
C VAL A 52 4.71 3.74 -4.18
N ILE A 53 5.86 3.10 -4.34
CA ILE A 53 6.51 2.33 -3.27
C ILE A 53 6.78 3.23 -2.05
N SER A 54 7.30 4.43 -2.26
CA SER A 54 7.55 5.40 -1.18
C SER A 54 6.27 5.79 -0.43
N VAL A 55 5.18 6.04 -1.16
CA VAL A 55 3.86 6.30 -0.54
C VAL A 55 3.40 5.09 0.29
N LEU A 56 3.50 3.87 -0.25
CA LEU A 56 3.10 2.66 0.46
C LEU A 56 3.96 2.39 1.70
N GLN A 57 5.27 2.68 1.65
CA GLN A 57 6.15 2.57 2.82
C GLN A 57 5.75 3.56 3.92
N ASN A 58 5.45 4.81 3.57
CA ASN A 58 4.96 5.80 4.53
C ASN A 58 3.60 5.39 5.12
N THR A 59 2.70 4.87 4.28
CA THR A 59 1.41 4.33 4.74
C THR A 59 1.63 3.20 5.73
N ARG A 60 2.56 2.28 5.47
CA ARG A 60 2.88 1.18 6.40
C ARG A 60 3.35 1.69 7.77
N ILE A 61 4.20 2.72 7.80
CA ILE A 61 4.65 3.33 9.06
C ILE A 61 3.46 3.88 9.86
N VAL A 62 2.55 4.60 9.19
CA VAL A 62 1.35 5.17 9.84
C VAL A 62 0.41 4.06 10.34
N VAL A 63 0.21 3.01 9.54
CA VAL A 63 -0.61 1.83 9.89
C VAL A 63 -0.04 1.15 11.15
N ASN A 64 1.26 0.89 11.21
CA ASN A 64 1.90 0.26 12.37
C ASN A 64 1.77 1.12 13.64
N SER A 65 2.02 2.43 13.54
CA SER A 65 1.85 3.34 14.69
C SER A 65 0.39 3.42 15.16
N THR A 66 -0.56 3.32 14.22
CA THR A 66 -1.99 3.25 14.54
C THR A 66 -2.33 1.94 15.24
N ALA A 67 -1.78 0.81 14.77
CA ALA A 67 -1.96 -0.50 15.40
C ALA A 67 -1.51 -0.49 16.87
N GLU A 68 -0.30 0.02 17.14
CA GLU A 68 0.25 0.14 18.50
C GLU A 68 -0.64 0.99 19.42
N SER A 69 -1.19 2.09 18.88
CA SER A 69 -2.09 2.98 19.62
C SER A 69 -3.44 2.32 19.94
N VAL A 70 -3.98 1.57 18.98
CA VAL A 70 -5.24 0.82 19.11
C VAL A 70 -5.08 -0.30 20.12
N ASP A 71 -3.99 -1.07 20.05
CA ASP A 71 -3.71 -2.14 21.02
C ASP A 71 -3.55 -1.60 22.44
N SER A 72 -2.82 -0.49 22.60
CA SER A 72 -2.66 0.18 23.91
C SER A 72 -4.00 0.67 24.48
N PHE A 73 -4.89 1.18 23.61
CA PHE A 73 -6.22 1.62 24.02
C PHE A 73 -7.13 0.44 24.39
N ALA A 74 -7.02 -0.70 23.70
CA ALA A 74 -7.76 -1.91 24.03
C ALA A 74 -7.36 -2.44 25.42
N GLU A 75 -6.05 -2.46 25.73
CA GLU A 75 -5.54 -2.85 27.05
C GLU A 75 -6.07 -1.91 28.14
N PHE A 76 -5.96 -0.59 27.93
CA PHE A 76 -6.53 0.40 28.85
C PHE A 76 -8.04 0.19 29.08
N ALA A 77 -8.80 -0.05 28.02
CA ALA A 77 -10.24 -0.24 28.12
C ALA A 77 -10.59 -1.51 28.91
N GLY A 78 -9.83 -2.59 28.70
CA GLY A 78 -9.96 -3.85 29.44
C GLY A 78 -9.64 -3.70 30.93
N ASP A 79 -8.53 -3.04 31.27
CA ASP A 79 -8.13 -2.80 32.67
C ASP A 79 -9.16 -1.94 33.43
N ALA A 80 -9.67 -0.91 32.75
CA ALA A 80 -10.69 -0.05 33.31
C ALA A 80 -12.02 -0.79 33.49
N TYR A 81 -12.42 -1.65 32.54
CA TYR A 81 -13.58 -2.55 32.72
C TYR A 81 -13.47 -3.40 33.99
N ILE A 82 -12.34 -4.10 34.17
CA ILE A 82 -12.10 -4.98 35.34
C ILE A 82 -12.17 -4.16 36.63
N THR A 83 -11.52 -3.00 36.65
CA THR A 83 -11.47 -2.12 37.82
C THR A 83 -12.85 -1.59 38.18
N MET A 84 -13.63 -1.16 37.19
CA MET A 84 -14.97 -0.62 37.39
C MET A 84 -15.96 -1.70 37.84
N GLN A 85 -15.91 -2.90 37.27
CA GLN A 85 -16.73 -4.03 37.68
C GLN A 85 -16.44 -4.41 39.14
N SER A 86 -15.16 -4.59 39.49
CA SER A 86 -14.77 -4.91 40.87
C SER A 86 -15.19 -3.83 41.87
N SER A 87 -15.11 -2.56 41.48
CA SER A 87 -15.52 -1.45 42.35
C SER A 87 -17.03 -1.36 42.52
N ALA A 88 -17.78 -1.69 41.46
CA ALA A 88 -19.24 -1.76 41.52
C ALA A 88 -19.71 -2.89 42.46
N ASP A 89 -19.07 -4.06 42.40
CA ASP A 89 -19.39 -5.19 43.30
C ASP A 89 -19.15 -4.81 44.76
N VAL A 90 -18.02 -4.14 45.05
CA VAL A 90 -17.73 -3.64 46.42
C VAL A 90 -18.78 -2.62 46.87
N MET A 91 -19.21 -1.70 46.00
CA MET A 91 -20.26 -0.74 46.34
C MET A 91 -21.61 -1.42 46.62
N ALA A 92 -21.96 -2.44 45.84
CA ALA A 92 -23.18 -3.22 46.04
C ALA A 92 -23.16 -3.98 47.38
N ASP A 93 -22.03 -4.62 47.71
CA ASP A 93 -21.83 -5.30 49.00
C ASP A 93 -21.92 -4.32 50.18
N MET A 94 -21.30 -3.15 50.05
CA MET A 94 -21.38 -2.09 51.06
C MET A 94 -22.81 -1.55 51.20
N SER A 95 -23.53 -1.36 50.09
CA SER A 95 -24.95 -0.97 50.11
C SER A 95 -25.80 -1.97 50.90
N GLY A 96 -25.59 -3.27 50.67
CA GLY A 96 -26.25 -4.34 51.43
C GLY A 96 -25.94 -4.28 52.93
N ALA A 97 -24.67 -4.06 53.29
CA ALA A 97 -24.25 -3.93 54.68
C ALA A 97 -24.86 -2.69 55.38
N VAL A 98 -24.88 -1.54 54.69
CA VAL A 98 -25.46 -0.29 55.20
C VAL A 98 -26.98 -0.43 55.35
N SER A 99 -27.67 -1.09 54.40
CA SER A 99 -29.09 -1.40 54.51
C SER A 99 -29.39 -2.32 55.70
N GLY A 100 -28.58 -3.36 55.90
CA GLY A 100 -28.69 -4.26 57.05
C GLY A 100 -28.49 -3.53 58.38
N LEU A 101 -27.52 -2.61 58.43
CA LEU A 101 -27.31 -1.73 59.58
C LEU A 101 -28.50 -0.79 59.80
N ALA A 102 -29.06 -0.19 58.75
CA ALA A 102 -30.25 0.67 58.84
C ALA A 102 -31.45 -0.07 59.46
N GLY A 103 -31.65 -1.33 59.06
CA GLY A 103 -32.66 -2.23 59.64
C GLY A 103 -32.41 -2.52 61.12
N ALA A 104 -31.17 -2.86 61.49
CA ALA A 104 -30.80 -3.12 62.88
C ALA A 104 -30.95 -1.88 63.77
N VAL A 105 -30.53 -0.71 63.28
CA VAL A 105 -30.67 0.57 63.97
C VAL A 105 -32.14 0.97 64.15
N GLY A 106 -32.96 0.77 63.12
CA GLY A 106 -34.41 1.03 63.18
C GLY A 106 -35.16 0.14 64.17
N ALA A 107 -34.60 -1.01 64.55
CA ALA A 107 -35.19 -1.92 65.54
C ALA A 107 -34.85 -1.53 67.00
N ILE A 108 -33.95 -0.57 67.23
CA ILE A 108 -33.54 -0.14 68.58
C ILE A 108 -34.63 0.77 69.19
N PRO A 109 -35.18 0.44 70.37
CA PRO A 109 -36.15 1.31 71.04
C PRO A 109 -35.55 2.69 71.32
N TYR A 110 -36.32 3.75 71.05
CA TYR A 110 -35.95 5.16 71.25
C TYR A 110 -34.90 5.74 70.28
N MET A 111 -34.45 5.00 69.27
CA MET A 111 -33.58 5.54 68.22
C MET A 111 -34.36 6.52 67.34
N PRO A 112 -33.80 7.70 66.98
CA PRO A 112 -34.46 8.62 66.05
C PRO A 112 -34.60 7.99 64.65
N ALA A 113 -35.81 8.04 64.08
CA ALA A 113 -36.10 7.48 62.75
C ALA A 113 -35.24 8.09 61.63
N GLU A 114 -34.76 9.32 61.83
CA GLU A 114 -33.86 10.04 60.93
C GLU A 114 -32.52 9.31 60.74
N VAL A 115 -32.02 8.61 61.77
CA VAL A 115 -30.74 7.88 61.70
C VAL A 115 -30.88 6.66 60.79
N SER A 116 -31.92 5.85 60.97
CA SER A 116 -32.20 4.72 60.08
C SER A 116 -32.56 5.20 58.66
N GLY A 117 -33.31 6.30 58.54
CA GLY A 117 -33.66 6.89 57.24
C GLY A 117 -32.44 7.38 56.45
N SER A 118 -31.50 8.04 57.13
CA SER A 118 -30.24 8.48 56.52
C SER A 118 -29.41 7.29 56.02
N LEU A 119 -29.34 6.20 56.79
CA LEU A 119 -28.60 5.00 56.38
C LEU A 119 -29.25 4.31 55.17
N TYR A 120 -30.58 4.21 55.12
CA TYR A 120 -31.28 3.71 53.94
C TYR A 120 -31.05 4.58 52.71
N SER A 121 -31.03 5.92 52.86
CA SER A 121 -30.70 6.83 51.76
C SER A 121 -29.27 6.61 51.27
N THR A 122 -28.30 6.49 52.18
CA THR A 122 -26.91 6.21 51.81
C THR A 122 -26.77 4.89 51.08
N ALA A 123 -27.43 3.82 51.54
CA ALA A 123 -27.42 2.55 50.82
C ALA A 123 -28.04 2.66 49.42
N SER A 124 -29.15 3.38 49.28
CA SER A 124 -29.79 3.64 47.98
C SER A 124 -28.87 4.40 47.01
N ASP A 125 -28.13 5.40 47.51
CA ASP A 125 -27.17 6.17 46.71
C ASP A 125 -26.00 5.27 46.25
N MET A 126 -25.53 4.38 47.14
CA MET A 126 -24.47 3.41 46.82
C MET A 126 -24.91 2.37 45.79
N ASP A 127 -26.16 1.89 45.87
CA ASP A 127 -26.73 0.96 44.89
C ASP A 127 -26.85 1.62 43.50
N THR A 128 -27.31 2.88 43.47
CA THR A 128 -27.37 3.68 42.25
C THR A 128 -25.98 3.87 41.63
N ALA A 129 -24.97 4.16 42.46
CA ALA A 129 -23.59 4.29 42.02
C ALA A 129 -23.02 2.96 41.48
N ALA A 130 -23.28 1.84 42.14
CA ALA A 130 -22.86 0.52 41.69
C ALA A 130 -23.45 0.18 40.30
N VAL A 131 -24.74 0.42 40.10
CA VAL A 131 -25.40 0.21 38.80
C VAL A 131 -24.79 1.09 37.70
N SER A 132 -24.58 2.38 37.98
CA SER A 132 -23.95 3.30 37.02
C SER A 132 -22.51 2.87 36.67
N MET A 133 -21.77 2.32 37.63
CA MET A 133 -20.43 1.78 37.41
C MET A 133 -20.47 0.51 36.55
N GLN A 134 -21.44 -0.38 36.75
CA GLN A 134 -21.63 -1.56 35.89
C GLN A 134 -22.00 -1.18 34.46
N GLU A 135 -22.88 -0.19 34.26
CA GLU A 135 -23.24 0.31 32.93
C GLU A 135 -22.04 0.91 32.20
N THR A 136 -21.21 1.67 32.93
CA THR A 136 -19.98 2.24 32.37
C THR A 136 -18.97 1.15 32.06
N ALA A 137 -18.80 0.15 32.93
CA ALA A 137 -17.96 -1.01 32.67
C ALA A 137 -18.41 -1.74 31.39
N GLY A 138 -19.69 -2.07 31.26
CA GLY A 138 -20.23 -2.71 30.05
C GLY A 138 -19.99 -1.89 28.78
N SER A 139 -20.02 -0.56 28.87
CA SER A 139 -19.64 0.32 27.77
C SER A 139 -18.15 0.20 27.41
N MET A 140 -17.27 0.11 28.41
CA MET A 140 -15.83 -0.10 28.21
C MET A 140 -15.50 -1.47 27.60
N GLU A 141 -16.24 -2.52 27.98
CA GLU A 141 -16.16 -3.84 27.33
C GLU A 141 -16.54 -3.76 25.84
N GLY A 142 -17.60 -3.02 25.51
CA GLY A 142 -17.99 -2.74 24.12
C GLY A 142 -16.88 -2.05 23.34
N VAL A 143 -16.30 -1.00 23.91
CA VAL A 143 -15.17 -0.26 23.31
C VAL A 143 -13.95 -1.15 23.11
N ALA A 144 -13.58 -1.99 24.09
CA ALA A 144 -12.47 -2.92 23.96
C ALA A 144 -12.68 -3.91 22.79
N ASN A 145 -13.89 -4.47 22.66
CA ASN A 145 -14.24 -5.37 21.57
C ASN A 145 -14.21 -4.69 20.19
N GLU A 146 -14.75 -3.47 20.08
CA GLU A 146 -14.67 -2.68 18.85
C GLU A 146 -13.22 -2.35 18.48
N THR A 147 -12.39 -2.01 19.47
CA THR A 147 -10.98 -1.70 19.29
C THR A 147 -10.18 -2.92 18.83
N LEU A 148 -10.46 -4.11 19.38
CA LEU A 148 -9.87 -5.37 18.92
C LEU A 148 -10.25 -5.68 17.46
N SER A 149 -11.52 -5.47 17.10
CA SER A 149 -11.98 -5.61 15.71
C SER A 149 -11.25 -4.64 14.76
N ALA A 150 -11.04 -3.39 15.19
CA ALA A 150 -10.26 -2.42 14.43
C ALA A 150 -8.79 -2.85 14.27
N SER A 151 -8.15 -3.39 15.31
CA SER A 151 -6.77 -3.93 15.27
C SER A 151 -6.64 -5.04 14.21
N LEU A 152 -7.60 -5.97 14.14
CA LEU A 152 -7.62 -7.00 13.08
C LEU A 152 -7.72 -6.38 11.68
N GLY A 153 -8.55 -5.35 11.49
CA GLY A 153 -8.66 -4.62 10.23
C GLY A 153 -7.36 -3.92 9.83
N ILE A 154 -6.67 -3.30 10.80
CA ILE A 154 -5.38 -2.63 10.58
C ILE A 154 -4.30 -3.63 10.16
N ASN A 155 -4.24 -4.81 10.78
CA ASN A 155 -3.29 -5.87 10.41
C ASN A 155 -3.51 -6.37 8.97
N ALA A 156 -4.77 -6.50 8.53
CA ALA A 156 -5.09 -6.85 7.15
C ALA A 156 -4.60 -5.78 6.16
N ILE A 157 -4.74 -4.49 6.50
CA ILE A 157 -4.22 -3.38 5.70
C ILE A 157 -2.69 -3.45 5.62
N GLU A 158 -1.99 -3.74 6.73
CA GLU A 158 -0.53 -3.89 6.72
C GLU A 158 -0.08 -5.01 5.76
N GLU A 159 -0.76 -6.15 5.79
CA GLU A 159 -0.48 -7.28 4.90
C GLU A 159 -0.68 -6.91 3.43
N ASP A 160 -1.79 -6.24 3.09
CA ASP A 160 -2.10 -5.84 1.73
C ASP A 160 -1.13 -4.78 1.20
N VAL A 161 -0.73 -3.82 2.04
CA VAL A 161 0.33 -2.85 1.70
C VAL A 161 1.66 -3.57 1.44
N GLY A 162 2.01 -4.56 2.27
CA GLY A 162 3.21 -5.38 2.09
C GLY A 162 3.21 -6.15 0.75
N LYS A 163 2.08 -6.79 0.41
CA LYS A 163 1.89 -7.46 -0.89
C LYS A 163 1.98 -6.47 -2.05
N GLY A 164 1.38 -5.28 -1.91
CA GLY A 164 1.43 -4.21 -2.90
C GLY A 164 2.87 -3.78 -3.22
N ILE A 165 3.69 -3.56 -2.20
CA ILE A 165 5.12 -3.23 -2.36
C ILE A 165 5.85 -4.36 -3.09
N ALA A 166 5.67 -5.61 -2.66
CA ALA A 166 6.34 -6.76 -3.29
C ALA A 166 5.96 -6.92 -4.77
N ASN A 167 4.68 -6.71 -5.12
CA ASN A 167 4.21 -6.75 -6.50
C ASN A 167 4.80 -5.63 -7.36
N LEU A 168 4.95 -4.42 -6.81
CA LEU A 168 5.57 -3.29 -7.51
C LEU A 168 7.07 -3.53 -7.72
N GLU A 169 7.79 -4.06 -6.72
CA GLU A 169 9.19 -4.45 -6.87
C GLU A 169 9.38 -5.53 -7.95
N LYS A 170 8.46 -6.50 -8.01
CA LYS A 170 8.46 -7.51 -9.08
C LYS A 170 8.23 -6.88 -10.44
N THR A 171 7.22 -6.03 -10.56
CA THR A 171 6.91 -5.30 -11.81
C THR A 171 8.09 -4.46 -12.28
N LYS A 172 8.82 -3.84 -11.35
CA LYS A 172 10.04 -3.07 -11.63
C LYS A 172 11.12 -3.94 -12.29
N LYS A 173 11.38 -5.13 -11.73
CA LYS A 173 12.32 -6.10 -12.31
C LYS A 173 11.88 -6.60 -13.69
N GLU A 174 10.59 -6.82 -13.90
CA GLU A 174 10.05 -7.18 -15.21
C GLU A 174 10.21 -6.03 -16.22
N LEU A 175 10.03 -4.79 -15.79
CA LEU A 175 10.26 -3.60 -16.61
C LEU A 175 11.73 -3.44 -17.01
N ASP A 176 12.68 -3.69 -16.09
CA ASP A 176 14.13 -3.74 -16.39
C ASP A 176 14.44 -4.82 -17.46
N ALA A 177 13.87 -6.01 -17.31
CA ALA A 177 14.08 -7.11 -18.24
C ALA A 177 13.48 -6.82 -19.64
N MET A 178 12.29 -6.21 -19.68
CA MET A 178 11.66 -5.76 -20.92
C MET A 178 12.49 -4.66 -21.60
N HIS A 179 13.01 -3.69 -20.84
CA HIS A 179 13.88 -2.64 -21.36
C HIS A 179 15.13 -3.21 -22.03
N LEU A 180 15.81 -4.14 -21.36
CA LEU A 180 16.99 -4.82 -21.91
C LEU A 180 16.64 -5.62 -23.18
N THR A 181 15.52 -6.33 -23.18
CA THR A 181 15.06 -7.11 -24.32
C THR A 181 14.72 -6.21 -25.51
N ALA A 182 14.01 -5.10 -25.27
CA ALA A 182 13.63 -4.14 -26.29
C ALA A 182 14.86 -3.46 -26.93
N LYS A 183 15.85 -3.05 -26.11
CA LYS A 183 17.13 -2.54 -26.62
C LYS A 183 17.85 -3.57 -27.49
N THR A 184 18.01 -4.79 -26.97
CA THR A 184 18.70 -5.86 -27.69
C THR A 184 18.03 -6.17 -29.03
N GLY A 185 16.70 -6.25 -29.05
CA GLY A 185 15.90 -6.43 -30.26
C GLY A 185 16.08 -5.28 -31.25
N LEU A 186 16.07 -4.04 -30.78
CA LEU A 186 16.29 -2.86 -31.62
C LEU A 186 17.69 -2.89 -32.25
N PHE A 187 18.75 -3.12 -31.47
CA PHE A 187 20.12 -3.18 -31.99
C PHE A 187 20.32 -4.30 -33.00
N LEU A 188 19.80 -5.51 -32.73
CA LEU A 188 19.87 -6.63 -33.67
C LEU A 188 19.08 -6.35 -34.96
N GLY A 189 17.87 -5.82 -34.83
CA GLY A 189 17.01 -5.47 -35.97
C GLY A 189 17.62 -4.40 -36.86
N THR A 190 18.12 -3.31 -36.27
CA THR A 190 18.80 -2.26 -37.03
C THR A 190 20.09 -2.79 -37.66
N GLY A 191 20.89 -3.57 -36.93
CA GLY A 191 22.11 -4.17 -37.45
C GLY A 191 21.85 -5.03 -38.70
N LEU A 192 20.78 -5.84 -38.66
CA LEU A 192 20.37 -6.66 -39.80
C LEU A 192 19.90 -5.82 -41.00
N LEU A 193 19.14 -4.74 -40.75
CA LEU A 193 18.74 -3.79 -41.80
C LEU A 193 19.94 -3.09 -42.45
N VAL A 194 20.89 -2.61 -41.65
CA VAL A 194 22.12 -1.96 -42.16
C VAL A 194 22.93 -2.95 -43.00
N MET A 195 23.05 -4.21 -42.54
CA MET A 195 23.74 -5.25 -43.30
C MET A 195 23.06 -5.54 -44.64
N LEU A 196 21.73 -5.62 -44.69
CA LEU A 196 20.96 -5.82 -45.92
C LEU A 196 21.14 -4.66 -46.91
N PHE A 197 21.05 -3.42 -46.44
CA PHE A 197 21.29 -2.25 -47.28
C PHE A 197 22.75 -2.18 -47.77
N ALA A 198 23.73 -2.52 -46.92
CA ALA A 198 25.13 -2.55 -47.30
C ALA A 198 25.42 -3.64 -48.37
N LEU A 199 24.83 -4.83 -48.23
CA LEU A 199 24.94 -5.92 -49.21
C LEU A 199 24.29 -5.54 -50.55
N ASN A 200 23.11 -4.93 -50.53
CA ASN A 200 22.46 -4.41 -51.73
C ASN A 200 23.30 -3.32 -52.40
N GLY A 201 23.81 -2.36 -51.64
CA GLY A 201 24.69 -1.31 -52.13
C GLY A 201 25.98 -1.88 -52.75
N LEU A 202 26.58 -2.90 -52.13
CA LEU A 202 27.76 -3.58 -52.65
C LEU A 202 27.47 -4.33 -53.97
N SER A 203 26.28 -4.94 -54.10
CA SER A 203 25.84 -5.58 -55.33
C SER A 203 25.76 -4.57 -56.48
N PHE A 204 25.09 -3.43 -56.27
CA PHE A 204 25.02 -2.35 -57.27
C PHE A 204 26.39 -1.73 -57.56
N TYR A 205 27.25 -1.56 -56.54
CA TYR A 205 28.61 -1.06 -56.74
C TYR A 205 29.46 -1.99 -57.60
N ARG A 206 29.32 -3.31 -57.44
CA ARG A 206 29.99 -4.29 -58.30
C ARG A 206 29.50 -4.21 -59.74
N GLN A 207 28.20 -3.99 -59.97
CA GLN A 207 27.64 -3.78 -61.31
C GLN A 207 28.17 -2.51 -61.99
N LEU A 208 28.58 -1.49 -61.24
CA LEU A 208 29.20 -0.28 -61.79
C LEU A 208 30.68 -0.46 -62.19
N ARG A 209 31.36 -1.43 -61.58
CA ARG A 209 32.79 -1.73 -61.83
C ARG A 209 33.04 -2.84 -62.85
N GLY A 210 32.04 -3.68 -63.09
CA GLY A 210 32.08 -4.79 -64.04
C GLY A 210 31.78 -4.38 -65.48
#